data_AF-A0A0Q1IIE0-F1
#
_entry.id   AF-A0A0Q1IIE0-F1
#
_cell.length_a   1.000
_cell.length_b   1.000
_cell.length_c   1.000
_cell.angle_alpha   90.00
_cell.angle_beta   90.00
_cell.angle_gamma   90.00
#
_symmetry.space_group_name_H-M   'P 1'
#
loop_
_entity.id
_entity.type
_entity.pdbx_description
1 polymer ?
#
loop_
_entity_poly.entity_id
_entity_poly.type
_entity_poly.pdbx_seq_one_letter_code
_entity_poly.pdbx_strand_id
1 'polypeptide(L)' 'MAKLPDFKQLNDRLINEPSAEPRLVIKTNLDPDRVTEENPYAEGKPNVSRTFVSFFEGGGS' A
#
# COMPACT_ATOMS: atom_id res chain seq x y z
N MET A 1 9.67 31.73 -14.01
CA MET A 1 9.06 30.40 -14.20
C MET A 1 9.65 29.48 -13.15
N ALA A 2 8.83 28.93 -12.24
CA ALA A 2 9.32 28.01 -11.22
C ALA A 2 9.76 26.69 -11.88
N LYS A 3 11.00 26.27 -11.62
CA LYS A 3 11.57 25.02 -12.13
C LYS A 3 10.93 23.88 -11.35
N LEU A 4 10.17 23.00 -12.01
CA LEU A 4 9.60 21.83 -11.34
C LEU A 4 10.72 20.96 -10.75
N PRO A 5 10.54 20.38 -9.54
CA PRO A 5 11.55 19.50 -8.95
C PRO A 5 11.80 18.27 -9.85
N ASP A 6 13.07 17.92 -10.04
CA ASP A 6 13.48 16.71 -10.74
C ASP A 6 13.45 15.56 -9.71
N PHE A 7 12.27 14.93 -9.54
CA PHE A 7 11.99 13.89 -8.54
C PHE A 7 12.75 12.58 -8.82
N LYS A 8 14.08 12.61 -8.80
CA LYS A 8 14.95 11.47 -9.15
C LYS A 8 15.25 10.57 -7.96
N GLN A 9 15.22 11.10 -6.74
CA GLN A 9 15.53 10.36 -5.53
C GLN A 9 14.23 10.06 -4.77
N LEU A 10 14.20 8.91 -4.10
CA LEU A 10 13.04 8.50 -3.29
C LEU A 10 12.69 9.55 -2.22
N ASN A 11 13.72 10.20 -1.67
CA ASN A 11 13.60 11.23 -0.65
C ASN A 11 13.10 12.58 -1.19
N ASP A 12 13.05 12.76 -2.51
CA ASP A 12 12.40 13.92 -3.13
C ASP A 12 10.87 13.82 -3.01
N ARG A 13 10.35 12.65 -2.63
CA ARG A 13 8.93 12.40 -2.39
C ARG A 13 8.63 12.61 -0.91
N LEU A 14 7.60 13.40 -0.61
CA LEU A 14 7.01 13.42 0.72
C LEU A 14 6.23 12.11 0.93
N ILE A 15 6.85 11.13 1.58
CA ILE A 15 6.19 9.89 2.00
C ILE A 15 5.71 10.12 3.42
N ASN A 16 4.44 10.46 3.59
CA ASN A 16 3.86 10.64 4.92
C ASN A 16 3.54 9.29 5.55
N GLU A 17 3.73 9.20 6.86
CA GLU A 17 3.31 8.02 7.61
C GLU A 17 1.77 7.93 7.63
N PRO A 18 1.20 6.72 7.72
CA PRO A 18 -0.24 6.56 7.85
C PRO A 18 -0.77 7.30 9.09
N SER A 19 -1.87 8.04 8.94
CA SER A 19 -2.53 8.68 10.09
C SER A 19 -3.02 7.63 11.09
N ALA A 20 -2.88 7.92 12.39
CA ALA A 20 -3.41 7.09 13.49
C ALA A 20 -4.94 7.26 13.68
N GLU A 21 -5.58 8.11 12.88
CA GLU A 21 -7.01 8.39 12.94
C GLU A 21 -7.86 7.21 12.41
N PRO A 22 -9.11 7.07 12.89
CA PRO A 22 -10.02 6.06 12.38
C PRO A 22 -10.32 6.26 10.88
N ARG A 23 -10.36 5.16 10.13
CA ARG A 23 -10.65 5.15 8.69
C ARG A 23 -11.98 4.44 8.42
N LEU A 24 -12.82 5.04 7.59
CA LEU A 24 -14.00 4.37 7.04
C LEU A 24 -13.57 3.51 5.84
N VAL A 25 -13.76 2.20 5.94
CA VAL A 25 -13.45 1.24 4.87
C VAL A 25 -14.75 0.59 4.39
N ILE A 26 -15.11 0.80 3.13
CA ILE A 26 -16.28 0.18 2.49
C ILE A 26 -15.77 -0.98 1.65
N LYS A 27 -16.27 -2.19 1.93
CA LYS A 27 -15.96 -3.41 1.17
C LYS A 27 -17.21 -3.92 0.46
N THR A 28 -17.02 -4.52 -0.70
CA THR A 28 -18.07 -5.16 -1.49
C THR A 28 -17.89 -6.67 -1.55
N ASN A 29 -18.92 -7.39 -1.99
CA ASN A 29 -18.83 -8.82 -2.28
C ASN A 29 -18.01 -9.15 -3.55
N LEU A 30 -17.55 -8.13 -4.29
CA LEU A 30 -16.65 -8.28 -5.43
C LEU A 30 -15.19 -8.06 -5.03
N ASP A 31 -14.93 -7.55 -3.82
CA ASP A 31 -13.56 -7.36 -3.36
C ASP A 31 -12.96 -8.72 -2.98
N PRO A 32 -11.68 -8.98 -3.30
CA PRO A 32 -11.02 -10.20 -2.90
C PRO A 32 -10.93 -10.32 -1.38
N ASP A 33 -11.13 -11.53 -0.86
CA ASP A 33 -11.10 -11.80 0.58
C ASP A 33 -9.69 -11.60 1.17
N ARG A 34 -8.65 -11.83 0.36
CA ARG A 34 -7.24 -11.76 0.77
C ARG A 34 -6.47 -10.85 -0.15
N VAL A 35 -5.56 -10.06 0.43
CA VAL A 35 -4.65 -9.16 -0.34
C VAL A 35 -3.66 -9.88 -1.25
N THR A 36 -3.60 -11.22 -1.19
CA THR A 36 -2.81 -12.06 -2.09
C THR A 36 -3.57 -12.49 -3.34
N GLU A 37 -4.90 -12.39 -3.33
CA GLU A 37 -5.76 -12.75 -4.45
C GLU A 37 -5.87 -11.53 -5.38
N GLU A 38 -5.69 -11.76 -6.68
CA GLU A 38 -5.76 -10.72 -7.72
C GLU A 38 -4.78 -9.54 -7.53
N ASN A 39 -3.78 -9.71 -6.67
CA ASN A 39 -2.75 -8.71 -6.42
C ASN A 39 -1.52 -8.99 -7.30
N PRO A 40 -1.18 -8.11 -8.27
CA PRO A 40 -0.02 -8.30 -9.14
C PRO A 40 1.31 -8.41 -8.39
N TYR A 41 1.37 -7.87 -7.16
CA TYR A 41 2.56 -7.93 -6.31
C TYR A 41 2.69 -9.25 -5.54
N ALA A 42 1.63 -10.06 -5.48
CA ALA A 42 1.62 -11.40 -4.89
C ALA A 42 1.67 -12.51 -5.97
N GLU A 43 1.46 -12.16 -7.24
CA GLU A 43 1.46 -13.12 -8.35
C GLU A 43 2.77 -13.91 -8.44
N GLY A 44 2.66 -15.23 -8.58
CA GLY A 44 3.80 -16.14 -8.67
C GLY A 44 4.63 -16.29 -7.39
N LYS A 45 4.20 -15.68 -6.27
CA LYS A 45 4.90 -15.81 -4.98
C LYS A 45 4.25 -16.91 -4.13
N PRO A 46 4.95 -18.02 -3.86
CA PRO A 46 4.38 -19.12 -3.06
C PRO A 46 4.15 -18.71 -1.61
N ASN A 47 4.88 -17.70 -1.11
CA ASN A 47 4.72 -17.13 0.22
C ASN A 47 4.90 -15.61 0.14
N VAL A 48 3.99 -14.85 0.74
CA VAL A 48 4.14 -13.40 0.97
C VAL A 48 4.50 -13.15 2.44
N SER A 49 5.28 -12.10 2.71
CA SER A 49 5.69 -11.79 4.08
C SER A 49 4.54 -11.21 4.89
N ARG A 50 4.62 -11.32 6.23
CA ARG A 50 3.67 -10.64 7.13
C ARG A 50 3.64 -9.14 6.89
N THR A 51 4.80 -8.53 6.65
CA THR A 51 4.92 -7.10 6.34
C THR A 51 4.14 -6.71 5.08
N PHE A 52 4.15 -7.56 4.05
CA PHE A 52 3.35 -7.35 2.85
C PHE A 52 1.85 -7.31 3.19
N VAL A 53 1.37 -8.31 3.94
CA VAL A 53 -0.04 -8.40 4.34
C VAL A 53 -0.44 -7.18 5.16
N SER A 54 0.34 -6.84 6.19
CA SER A 54 0.15 -5.66 7.04
C SER A 54 0.05 -4.35 6.26
N PHE A 55 0.89 -4.18 5.22
CA PHE A 55 0.87 -2.99 4.38
C PHE A 55 -0.45 -2.82 3.61
N PHE A 56 -0.94 -3.89 2.96
CA PHE A 56 -2.15 -3.84 2.14
C PHE A 56 -3.44 -3.90 2.96
N GLU A 57 -3.45 -4.61 4.08
CA GLU A 57 -4.62 -4.66 4.98
C GLU A 57 -4.73 -3.42 5.88
N GLY A 58 -3.73 -2.54 5.84
CA GLY A 58 -3.70 -1.29 6.60
C GLY A 58 -3.44 -1.48 8.10
N GLY A 59 -2.97 -2.66 8.51
CA GLY A 59 -2.52 -2.93 9.88
C GLY A 59 -1.08 -2.47 10.06
N GLY A 60 -0.88 -1.28 10.63
CA GLY A 60 0.42 -0.88 11.15
C GLY A 60 0.79 -1.73 12.36
N SER A 61 2.02 -2.25 12.35
CA SER A 61 2.80 -2.88 13.44
C SER A 61 2.08 -3.88 14.37
#